data_AF-A0A442S1M9-F1
#
_entry.id   AF-A0A442S1M9-F1
#
_cell.length_a   1.000
_cell.length_b   1.000
_cell.length_c   1.000
_cell.angle_alpha   90.00
_cell.angle_beta   90.00
_cell.angle_gamma   90.00
#
_symmetry.space_group_name_H-M   'P 1'
#
loop_
_entity.id
_entity.type
_entity.pdbx_description
1 polymer ?
#
loop_
_entity_poly.entity_id
_entity_poly.type
_entity_poly.pdbx_seq_one_letter_code
_entity_poly.pdbx_strand_id
1 'polypeptide(L)' 'MDDSSITETEVREALVQLDPLWDELFPPEQARIVQLLVEWVDVAVESISIRLRTEGMASLATELRQPPEHRRTA' A
#
# COMPACT_ATOMS: atom_id res chain seq x y z
N MET A 1 28.32 11.96 -3.69
CA MET A 1 27.87 10.70 -4.33
C MET A 1 26.68 10.23 -3.52
N ASP A 2 25.63 9.81 -4.23
CA ASP A 2 24.24 9.74 -3.80
C ASP A 2 24.02 8.90 -2.52
N ASP A 3 23.56 9.54 -1.44
CA ASP A 3 23.17 8.92 -0.16
C ASP A 3 21.63 8.90 -0.02
N SER A 4 20.95 8.74 -1.16
CA SER A 4 19.47 8.73 -1.25
C SER A 4 18.90 7.33 -1.40
N SER A 5 19.66 6.28 -1.06
CA SER A 5 19.16 4.91 -1.09
C SER A 5 18.30 4.64 0.14
N ILE A 6 16.98 4.64 -0.03
CA ILE A 6 16.04 4.20 1.00
C ILE A 6 16.33 2.73 1.33
N THR A 7 16.55 2.41 2.60
CA THR A 7 16.78 1.04 3.07
C THR A 7 15.46 0.25 3.19
N GLU A 8 15.53 -1.08 3.15
CA GLU A 8 14.35 -1.93 3.35
C GLU A 8 13.66 -1.64 4.70
N THR A 9 14.45 -1.40 5.75
CA THR A 9 13.94 -1.07 7.08
C THR A 9 13.14 0.23 7.06
N GLU A 10 13.64 1.28 6.40
CA GLU A 10 12.93 2.55 6.27
C GLU A 10 11.62 2.40 5.47
N VAL A 11 11.63 1.60 4.39
CA VAL A 11 10.40 1.29 3.65
C VAL A 11 9.41 0.55 4.54
N ARG A 12 9.86 -0.43 5.31
CA ARG A 12 9.01 -1.20 6.23
C ARG A 12 8.41 -0.31 7.31
N GLU A 13 9.21 0.54 7.94
CA GLU A 13 8.74 1.47 8.97
C GLU A 13 7.71 2.46 8.42
N ALA A 14 7.93 2.99 7.22
CA ALA A 14 6.98 3.88 6.56
C ALA A 14 5.65 3.16 6.24
N LEU A 15 5.68 1.90 5.80
CA LEU A 15 4.48 1.12 5.53
C LEU A 15 3.70 0.78 6.82
N VAL A 16 4.39 0.52 7.93
CA VAL A 16 3.74 0.26 9.24
C VAL A 16 2.97 1.49 9.75
N GLN A 17 3.36 2.71 9.37
CA GLN A 17 2.60 3.91 9.73
C GLN A 17 1.21 3.98 9.09
N LEU A 18 0.91 3.12 8.11
CA LEU A 18 -0.44 2.98 7.54
C LEU A 18 -1.39 2.17 8.44
N ASP A 19 -0.86 1.36 9.36
CA ASP A 19 -1.63 0.45 10.22
C ASP A 19 -2.75 1.15 11.01
N PRO A 20 -2.53 2.31 11.67
CA PRO A 20 -3.60 3.01 12.38
C PRO A 20 -4.72 3.55 11.47
N LEU A 21 -4.43 3.81 10.19
CA LEU A 21 -5.44 4.23 9.21
C LEU A 21 -6.20 3.03 8.65
N TRP A 22 -5.56 1.87 8.60
CA TRP A 22 -6.12 0.67 7.97
C TRP A 22 -7.45 0.24 8.59
N ASP A 23 -7.54 0.28 9.92
CA ASP A 23 -8.74 -0.10 10.66
C ASP A 23 -9.89 0.91 10.53
N GLU A 24 -9.58 2.15 10.14
CA GLU A 24 -10.56 3.22 9.91
C GLU A 24 -11.12 3.23 8.47
N LEU A 25 -10.54 2.43 7.57
CA LEU A 25 -10.99 2.31 6.18
C LEU A 25 -12.22 1.42 6.07
N PHE A 26 -13.16 1.79 5.20
CA PHE A 26 -14.26 0.90 4.87
C PHE A 26 -13.74 -0.35 4.14
N PRO A 27 -14.42 -1.51 4.25
CA PRO A 27 -13.99 -2.74 3.58
C PRO A 27 -13.71 -2.61 2.07
N PRO A 28 -14.47 -1.82 1.28
CA PRO A 28 -14.15 -1.57 -0.12
C PRO A 28 -12.85 -0.78 -0.34
N GLU A 29 -12.51 0.13 0.58
CA GLU A 29 -11.29 0.94 0.51
C GLU A 29 -10.05 0.08 0.82
N GLN A 30 -10.13 -0.78 1.83
CA GLN A 30 -9.09 -1.79 2.10
C GLN A 30 -8.85 -2.67 0.87
N ALA A 31 -9.93 -3.19 0.25
CA ALA A 31 -9.84 -4.02 -0.96
C ALA A 31 -9.18 -3.27 -2.13
N ARG A 32 -9.50 -1.99 -2.33
CA ARG A 32 -8.85 -1.15 -3.34
C ARG A 32 -7.36 -1.03 -3.10
N ILE A 33 -6.93 -0.77 -1.86
CA ILE A 33 -5.51 -0.66 -1.53
C ILE A 33 -4.79 -1.99 -1.83
N VAL A 34 -5.34 -3.13 -1.42
CA VAL A 34 -4.75 -4.44 -1.73
C VAL A 34 -4.63 -4.67 -3.25
N GLN A 35 -5.65 -4.32 -4.03
CA GLN A 35 -5.62 -4.47 -5.50
C GLN A 35 -4.61 -3.54 -6.20
N LEU A 36 -4.34 -2.38 -5.60
CA LEU A 36 -3.29 -1.48 -6.07
C LEU A 36 -1.91 -2.04 -5.72
N LEU A 37 -1.73 -2.58 -4.52
CA LEU A 37 -0.43 -3.01 -4.01
C LEU A 37 0.00 -4.41 -4.47
N VAL A 38 -0.94 -5.34 -4.68
CA VAL A 38 -0.65 -6.75 -4.93
C VAL A 38 -0.83 -7.08 -6.40
N GLU A 39 0.21 -7.62 -7.01
CA GLU A 39 0.20 -8.11 -8.38
C GLU A 39 -0.33 -9.53 -8.43
N TRP A 40 0.21 -10.38 -7.54
CA TRP A 40 -0.10 -11.80 -7.52
C TRP A 40 0.20 -12.43 -6.16
N VAL A 41 -0.57 -13.45 -5.79
CA VAL A 41 -0.39 -14.22 -4.55
C VAL A 41 -0.26 -15.70 -4.92
N ASP A 42 0.88 -16.29 -4.56
CA ASP A 42 1.12 -17.72 -4.60
C ASP A 42 0.84 -18.31 -3.21
N VAL A 43 -0.03 -19.32 -3.14
CA VAL A 43 -0.40 -20.00 -1.90
C VAL A 43 0.00 -21.47 -2.01
N ALA A 44 0.92 -21.88 -1.15
CA ALA A 44 1.30 -23.26 -0.94
C ALA A 44 0.88 -23.72 0.47
N VAL A 45 0.92 -25.03 0.70
CA VAL A 45 0.50 -25.65 1.97
C VAL A 45 1.25 -25.06 3.19
N GLU A 46 2.51 -24.68 3.01
CA GLU A 46 3.37 -24.19 4.09
C GLU A 46 3.85 -22.74 3.91
N SER A 47 3.48 -22.07 2.80
CA SER A 47 4.00 -20.74 2.49
C SER A 47 3.05 -19.89 1.67
N ILE A 48 3.15 -18.58 1.84
CA ILE A 48 2.50 -17.59 0.97
C ILE A 48 3.61 -16.70 0.40
N SER A 49 3.61 -16.53 -0.93
CA SER A 49 4.48 -15.57 -1.61
C SER A 49 3.63 -14.47 -2.25
N ILE A 50 3.93 -13.21 -1.97
CA ILE A 50 3.20 -12.07 -2.52
C ILE A 50 4.13 -11.29 -3.44
N ARG A 51 3.68 -11.01 -4.66
CA ARG A 51 4.35 -10.09 -5.57
C ARG A 51 3.64 -8.73 -5.50
N LEU A 52 4.41 -7.67 -5.25
CA LEU A 52 3.90 -6.31 -5.14
C LEU A 52 3.99 -5.55 -6.47
N ARG A 53 3.03 -4.66 -6.72
CA ARG A 53 3.02 -3.72 -7.86
C ARG A 53 3.71 -2.43 -7.44
N THR A 54 4.92 -2.22 -7.91
CA THR A 54 5.68 -0.99 -7.62
C THR A 54 5.00 0.25 -8.21
N GLU A 55 4.31 0.11 -9.35
CA GLU A 55 3.55 1.19 -9.99
C GLU A 55 2.31 1.56 -9.16
N GLY A 56 1.68 0.58 -8.53
CA GLY A 56 0.49 0.78 -7.68
C GLY A 56 0.80 1.55 -6.40
N MET A 57 2.00 1.35 -5.82
CA MET A 57 2.49 2.13 -4.67
C MET A 57 2.65 3.62 -5.01
N ALA A 58 3.15 3.95 -6.21
CA ALA A 58 3.30 5.34 -6.64
C ALA A 58 1.93 6.02 -6.85
N SER A 59 0.96 5.30 -7.42
CA SER A 59 -0.42 5.78 -7.56
C SER A 59 -1.06 6.04 -6.20
N LEU A 60 -0.96 5.08 -5.27
CA LEU A 60 -1.50 5.21 -3.92
C LEU A 60 -0.87 6.38 -3.15
N ALA A 61 0.45 6.55 -3.21
CA ALA A 61 1.14 7.67 -2.59
C ALA A 61 0.70 9.04 -3.17
N THR A 62 0.39 9.06 -4.47
CA THR A 62 -0.15 10.26 -5.12
C THR A 62 -1.56 10.58 -4.64
N GLU A 63 -2.42 9.57 -4.50
CA GLU A 63 -3.79 9.69 -3.95
C GLU A 63 -3.78 10.17 -2.50
N LEU A 64 -2.94 9.59 -1.64
CA LEU A 64 -2.82 9.97 -0.23
C LEU A 64 -2.28 11.40 -0.02
N ARG A 65 -1.57 11.94 -1.01
CA ARG A 65 -1.09 13.35 -1.00
C ARG A 65 -2.17 14.34 -1.41
N GLN A 66 -3.24 13.89 -2.06
CA GLN A 66 -4.37 14.75 -2.38
C GLN A 66 -5.23 14.97 -1.12
N PRO A 67 -5.78 16.18 -0.89
CA PRO A 67 -6.75 16.39 0.16
C PRO A 67 -7.98 15.47 -0.04
N PRO A 68 -8.72 15.13 1.02
CA PRO A 68 -9.85 14.21 0.96
C PRO A 68 -11.08 14.84 0.28
N GLU A 69 -10.97 15.19 -1.00
CA GLU A 69 -12.03 15.91 -1.74
C GLU A 69 -12.99 14.96 -2.49
N HIS A 70 -12.72 13.65 -2.49
CA HIS A 70 -13.48 12.67 -3.30
C HIS A 70 -14.19 11.56 -2.51
N ARG A 71 -14.25 11.60 -1.17
CA ARG A 71 -14.97 10.56 -0.38
C ARG A 71 -16.51 10.75 -0.36
N ARG A 72 -17.06 11.78 -1.01
CA ARG A 72 -18.48 12.15 -0.86
C ARG A 72 -19.22 12.36 -2.18
N THR A 73 -19.28 11.32 -3.00
CA THR A 73 -20.43 11.11 -3.90
C THR A 73 -20.61 9.62 -4.14
N ALA A 74 -21.39 9.00 -3.26
CA ALA A 74 -22.22 7.84 -3.54
C ALA A 74 -23.53 8.02 -2.75
#